data_AF-A0A7W1GCD3-F1
#
_entry.id   AF-A0A7W1GCD3-F1
#
_cell.length_a   1.000
_cell.length_b   1.000
_cell.length_c   1.000
_cell.angle_alpha   90.00
_cell.angle_beta   90.00
_cell.angle_gamma   90.00
#
_symmetry.space_group_name_H-M   'P 1'
#
loop_
_entity.id
_entity.type
_entity.pdbx_description
1 polymer ?
#
loop_
_entity_poly.entity_id
_entity_poly.type
_entity_poly.pdbx_seq_one_letter_code
_entity_poly.pdbx_strand_id
1 'polypeptide(L)' 'MSSINTPQKTEMGWVVHLPPEIAQALNVAEGSVALLHAGGGRLEFEILPPLSPELSALVREAYEESLEALEEMKRLGD' A
#
# COMPACT_ATOMS: atom_id res chain seq x y z
N MET A 1 -6.02 -22.26 10.35
CA MET A 1 -6.88 -21.50 9.43
C MET A 1 -6.60 -20.03 9.70
N SER A 2 -5.93 -19.35 8.78
CA SER A 2 -5.47 -17.97 8.98
C SER A 2 -6.68 -17.02 9.00
N SER A 3 -6.70 -16.12 9.97
CA SER A 3 -7.72 -15.09 10.21
C SER A 3 -7.61 -13.95 9.19
N ILE A 4 -7.72 -14.27 7.89
CA ILE A 4 -7.39 -13.36 6.78
C ILE A 4 -8.24 -12.07 6.78
N ASN A 5 -9.41 -12.10 7.43
CA ASN A 5 -10.36 -10.97 7.43
C ASN A 5 -10.23 -10.03 8.64
N THR A 6 -9.31 -10.27 9.58
CA THR A 6 -9.12 -9.37 10.73
C THR A 6 -8.19 -8.21 10.32
N PRO A 7 -8.62 -6.94 10.45
CA PRO A 7 -7.75 -5.79 10.22
C PRO A 7 -6.45 -5.89 11.02
N GLN A 8 -5.32 -5.80 10.33
CA GLN A 8 -3.99 -5.78 10.91
C GLN A 8 -3.54 -4.33 11.06
N LYS A 9 -3.17 -3.93 12.26
CA LYS A 9 -2.57 -2.60 12.47
C LYS A 9 -1.12 -2.63 12.00
N THR A 10 -0.78 -1.75 11.08
CA THR A 10 0.57 -1.50 10.57
C THR A 10 1.00 -0.08 10.93
N GLU A 11 2.25 0.28 10.65
CA GLU A 11 2.73 1.66 10.81
C GLU A 11 2.01 2.65 9.87
N MET A 12 1.51 2.17 8.74
CA MET A 12 0.82 2.99 7.73
C MET A 12 -0.70 3.05 7.93
N GLY A 13 -1.26 2.26 8.86
CA GLY A 13 -2.70 2.19 9.10
C GLY A 13 -3.20 0.75 9.27
N TRP A 14 -4.52 0.56 9.19
CA TRP A 14 -5.14 -0.76 9.30
C TRP A 14 -5.28 -1.39 7.92
N VAL A 15 -4.73 -2.58 7.74
CA VAL A 15 -4.74 -3.33 6.47
C VAL A 15 -5.58 -4.59 6.64
N VAL A 16 -6.49 -4.83 5.70
CA VAL A 16 -7.23 -6.09 5.59
C VAL A 16 -6.82 -6.75 4.29
N HIS A 17 -6.36 -7.99 4.36
CA HIS A 17 -6.12 -8.78 3.16
C HIS A 17 -7.44 -9.38 2.71
N LEU A 18 -7.89 -9.04 1.51
CA LEU A 18 -9.07 -9.66 0.94
C LEU A 18 -8.69 -10.98 0.26
N PRO A 19 -9.38 -12.09 0.59
CA PRO A 19 -9.26 -13.33 -0.16
C PRO A 19 -9.59 -13.11 -1.65
N PRO A 20 -8.94 -13.86 -2.57
CA PRO A 20 -9.17 -13.73 -4.01
C PRO A 20 -10.64 -13.90 -4.41
N GLU A 21 -11.40 -14.73 -3.70
CA GLU A 21 -12.82 -14.98 -3.96
C GLU A 21 -13.66 -13.71 -3.73
N ILE A 22 -13.31 -12.91 -2.73
CA ILE A 22 -13.98 -11.64 -2.44
C ILE A 22 -13.57 -10.59 -3.47
N ALA A 23 -12.28 -10.51 -3.83
CA ALA A 23 -11.81 -9.60 -4.87
C ALA A 23 -12.52 -9.86 -6.21
N GLN A 24 -12.69 -11.13 -6.58
CA GLN A 24 -13.41 -11.53 -7.79
C GLN A 24 -14.90 -11.17 -7.72
N ALA A 25 -15.56 -11.40 -6.58
CA ALA A 25 -16.96 -11.01 -6.37
C ALA A 25 -17.18 -9.49 -6.47
N LEU A 26 -16.18 -8.70 -6.10
CA LEU A 26 -16.18 -7.24 -6.20
C LEU A 26 -15.68 -6.72 -7.57
N ASN A 27 -15.27 -7.62 -8.48
CA ASN A 27 -14.66 -7.30 -9.77
C ASN A 27 -13.44 -6.36 -9.64
N VAL A 28 -12.61 -6.61 -8.62
CA VAL A 28 -11.41 -5.84 -8.30
C VAL A 28 -10.19 -6.63 -8.77
N ALA A 29 -9.23 -5.95 -9.40
CA ALA A 29 -7.99 -6.59 -9.84
C ALA A 29 -7.10 -6.97 -8.65
N GLU A 30 -6.39 -8.08 -8.76
CA GLU A 30 -5.37 -8.46 -7.77
C GLU A 30 -4.33 -7.34 -7.62
N GLY A 31 -3.94 -7.05 -6.37
CA GLY A 31 -3.02 -5.96 -6.06
C GLY A 31 -3.66 -4.56 -5.95
N SER A 32 -4.98 -4.44 -6.16
CA SER A 32 -5.71 -3.20 -5.87
C SER A 32 -5.75 -2.90 -4.37
N VAL A 33 -5.92 -1.62 -4.01
CA VAL A 33 -6.00 -1.17 -2.62
C VAL A 33 -7.33 -0.48 -2.37
N ALA A 34 -8.08 -0.92 -1.36
CA ALA A 34 -9.28 -0.22 -0.90
C ALA A 34 -8.92 0.78 0.21
N LEU A 35 -9.13 2.06 -0.05
CA LEU A 35 -8.95 3.14 0.93
C LEU A 35 -10.28 3.42 1.61
N LEU A 36 -10.31 3.39 2.94
CA LEU A 36 -11.46 3.79 3.75
C LEU A 36 -11.16 5.14 4.41
N HIS A 37 -11.96 6.15 4.15
CA HIS A 37 -11.76 7.48 4.71
C HIS A 37 -13.07 8.11 5.18
N ALA A 38 -12.99 8.99 6.19
CA ALA A 38 -14.14 9.75 6.64
C ALA A 38 -14.31 11.00 5.77
N GLY A 39 -15.49 11.19 5.19
CA GLY A 39 -15.84 12.35 4.37
C GLY A 39 -17.28 12.76 4.63
N GLY A 40 -17.56 14.05 4.86
CA GLY A 40 -18.93 14.54 5.03
C GLY A 40 -19.74 13.88 6.15
N GLY A 41 -19.08 13.41 7.22
CA GLY A 41 -19.73 12.71 8.34
C GLY A 41 -20.10 11.24 8.08
N ARG A 42 -19.66 10.65 6.96
CA ARG A 42 -19.84 9.24 6.62
C ARG A 42 -18.49 8.57 6.34
N LEU A 43 -18.50 7.24 6.39
CA LEU A 43 -17.37 6.43 5.93
C LEU A 43 -17.51 6.24 4.42
N GLU A 44 -16.53 6.72 3.67
CA GLU A 44 -16.41 6.58 2.23
C GLU A 44 -15.30 5.57 1.92
N PHE A 45 -15.36 4.97 0.73
CA PHE A 45 -14.30 4.09 0.26
C PHE A 45 -13.97 4.36 -1.21
N GLU A 46 -12.71 4.18 -1.55
CA GLU A 46 -12.19 4.25 -2.91
C GLU A 46 -11.37 3.00 -3.21
N ILE A 47 -11.45 2.48 -4.43
CA ILE A 47 -10.62 1.35 -4.87
C ILE A 47 -9.58 1.89 -5.83
N LEU A 48 -8.33 1.88 -5.39
CA LEU A 48 -7.19 2.24 -6.23
C LEU A 48 -6.79 1.02 -7.07
N PRO A 49 -6.51 1.21 -8.37
CA PRO A 49 -6.03 0.13 -9.22
C PRO A 49 -4.69 -0.39 -8.70
N PRO A 50 -4.28 -1.60 -9.12
CA PRO A 50 -2.95 -2.08 -8.82
C PRO A 50 -1.91 -1.10 -9.36
N LEU A 51 -0.81 -0.95 -8.62
CA LEU A 51 0.34 -0.16 -9.06
C LEU A 51 0.79 -0.64 -10.43
N SER A 52 0.96 0.29 -11.37
CA SER A 52 1.50 -0.08 -12.68
C SER A 52 2.97 -0.51 -12.55
N PRO A 53 3.47 -1.39 -13.44
CA PRO A 53 4.87 -1.77 -13.45
C PRO A 53 5.82 -0.57 -13.56
N GLU A 54 5.43 0.44 -14.35
CA GLU A 54 6.21 1.66 -14.56
C GLU A 54 6.28 2.50 -13.28
N LEU A 55 5.15 2.68 -12.58
CA LEU A 55 5.11 3.42 -11.33
C LEU A 55 5.87 2.69 -10.23
N SER A 56 5.81 1.36 -10.21
CA SER A 56 6.58 0.53 -9.28
C SER A 56 8.10 0.63 -9.52
N ALA A 57 8.52 0.69 -10.79
CA ALA A 57 9.91 0.90 -11.14
C ALA A 57 10.41 2.29 -10.70
N LEU A 58 9.62 3.34 -10.96
CA LEU A 58 9.94 4.70 -10.57
C LEU A 58 10.07 4.87 -9.05
N VAL A 59 9.12 4.30 -8.28
CA VAL A 59 9.16 4.39 -6.81
C VAL A 59 10.39 3.67 -6.25
N ARG A 60 10.77 2.53 -6.83
CA ARG A 60 11.97 1.78 -6.43
C ARG A 60 13.25 2.54 -6.73
N GLU A 61 13.37 3.09 -7.93
CA GLU A 61 14.52 3.91 -8.33
C GLU A 61 14.69 5.11 -7.38
N ALA A 62 13.61 5.86 -7.11
CA ALA A 62 13.63 6.99 -6.18
C ALA A 62 14.00 6.57 -4.74
N TYR A 63 13.57 5.38 -4.31
CA TYR A 63 13.93 4.82 -3.01
C TYR A 63 15.42 4.49 -2.94
N GLU A 64 15.98 3.86 -3.98
CA GLU A 64 17.40 3.50 -4.07
C GLU A 64 18.28 4.77 -4.05
N GLU A 65 17.96 5.78 -4.87
CA GLU A 65 18.67 7.07 -4.86
C GLU A 65 18.63 7.74 -3.48
N SER A 66 17.47 7.70 -2.81
CA SER A 66 17.30 8.26 -1.47
C SER A 66 18.13 7.52 -0.43
N LEU A 67 18.24 6.19 -0.55
CA LEU A 67 19.01 5.35 0.36
C LEU A 67 20.51 5.64 0.22
N GLU A 68 21.01 5.73 -1.01
CA GLU A 68 22.40 6.09 -1.31
C GLU A 68 22.74 7.49 -0.74
N ALA A 69 21.87 8.48 -0.95
CA ALA A 69 22.05 9.83 -0.41
C ALA A 69 22.10 9.82 1.13
N LEU A 70 21.23 9.04 1.79
CA LEU A 70 21.21 8.90 3.23
C LEU A 70 22.47 8.21 3.78
N GLU A 71 22.99 7.21 3.08
CA GLU A 71 24.24 6.52 3.46
C GLU A 71 25.45 7.45 3.31
N GLU A 72 25.50 8.25 2.25
CA GLU A 72 26.55 9.25 2.05
C GLU A 72 26.53 10.33 3.14
N MET A 73 25.34 10.82 3.50
CA MET A 73 25.19 11.77 4.60
C MET A 73 25.63 11.20 5.95
N LYS A 74 25.37 9.92 6.22
CA LYS A 74 25.87 9.24 7.43
C LYS A 74 27.39 9.15 7.42
N ARG A 75 28.00 8.82 6.28
CA ARG A 75 29.46 8.72 6.13
C ARG A 75 30.17 10.07 6.34
N LEU A 76 29.56 11.17 5.93
CA LEU A 76 30.12 12.53 6.10
C LEU A 76 29.88 13.11 7.51
N GLY A 77 28.98 12.51 8.28
CA GLY A 77 28.64 12.93 9.65
C GLY A 77 29.38 12.18 10.76
N ASP A 78 30.06 11.08 10.42
CA ASP A 78 31.10 10.42 11.24
C ASP A 78 32.49 11.07 11.00
#